data_AF-A0A6L9FJB9-F1
#
_entry.id   AF-A0A6L9FJB9-F1
#
_cell.length_a   1.000
_cell.length_b   1.000
_cell.length_c   1.000
_cell.angle_alpha   90.00
_cell.angle_beta   90.00
_cell.angle_gamma   90.00
#
_symmetry.space_group_name_H-M   'P 1'
#
loop_
_entity.id
_entity.type
_entity.pdbx_description
1 polymer ?
#
loop_
_entity_poly.entity_id
_entity_poly.type
_entity_poly.pdbx_seq_one_letter_code
_entity_poly.pdbx_strand_id
1 'polypeptide(L)'
;MDDLEFRRRIMSDPKDRDKQVQDAMKSSDANKKFADDILDLDARLAKAMTVPVPDDLADRILFNQSSSPDNVVRPNFAKRAMAMAASIAFVFGLLVGQINWGNLVVSPAQASLADMAVKHVIDESAFVDNVDEQVSSTQINAKMQPFAYHMDSAFPYHVYYLNHCGFGHSNAVHMVFQGDKGKVTLFLTGLPAPKQESFEKDGMSGVIEPIGNTSLILVGEKGEDVTKIAEKIAKMIKPAA
;
A
#
# COMPACT_ATOMS: atom_id res chain seq x y z
N MET A 1 15.38 28.83 80.56
CA MET A 1 15.58 28.55 79.12
C MET A 1 16.94 29.10 78.74
N ASP A 2 17.66 28.44 77.84
CA ASP A 2 18.93 28.96 77.30
C ASP A 2 18.67 30.15 76.35
N ASP A 3 19.64 31.05 76.19
CA ASP A 3 19.49 32.26 75.36
C ASP A 3 19.27 31.94 73.89
N LEU A 4 19.86 30.84 73.38
CA LEU A 4 19.69 30.43 71.99
C LEU A 4 18.30 29.85 71.71
N GLU A 5 17.78 29.08 72.67
CA GLU A 5 16.40 28.57 72.67
C GLU A 5 15.39 29.73 72.75
N PHE A 6 15.64 30.74 73.60
CA PHE A 6 14.81 31.96 73.69
C PHE A 6 14.72 32.68 72.34
N ARG A 7 15.87 32.93 71.69
CA ARG A 7 15.90 33.63 70.40
C ARG A 7 15.19 32.88 69.30
N ARG A 8 15.41 31.57 69.19
CA ARG A 8 14.72 30.71 68.19
C ARG A 8 13.20 30.78 68.36
N ARG A 9 12.74 30.74 69.62
CA ARG A 9 11.32 30.76 69.94
C ARG A 9 10.67 32.10 69.61
N ILE A 10 11.27 33.21 70.04
CA ILE A 10 10.76 34.57 69.75
C ILE A 10 10.79 34.90 68.26
N MET A 11 11.78 34.43 67.51
CA MET A 11 11.80 34.61 66.04
C MET A 11 10.69 33.82 65.31
N SER A 12 10.23 32.72 65.89
CA SER A 12 9.20 31.87 65.30
C SER A 12 7.79 32.33 65.67
N ASP A 13 7.60 32.72 66.93
CA ASP A 13 6.36 33.32 67.44
C ASP A 13 6.71 34.51 68.35
N PRO A 14 6.71 35.75 67.82
CA PRO A 14 7.02 36.97 68.58
C PRO A 14 6.05 37.26 69.72
N LYS A 15 4.83 36.72 69.63
CA LYS A 15 3.72 37.03 70.53
C LYS A 15 3.47 35.90 71.54
N ASP A 16 4.36 34.92 71.62
CA ASP A 16 4.30 33.83 72.59
C ASP A 16 4.34 34.39 74.03
N ARG A 17 3.40 33.95 74.87
CA ARG A 17 3.23 34.38 76.26
C ARG A 17 3.55 33.28 77.27
N ASP A 18 4.23 32.22 76.86
CA ASP A 18 4.66 31.15 77.77
C ASP A 18 5.45 31.70 78.97
N LYS A 19 5.24 31.10 80.15
CA LYS A 19 5.86 31.52 81.41
C LYS A 19 7.39 31.49 81.32
N GLN A 20 7.95 30.47 80.66
CA GLN A 20 9.40 30.34 80.51
C GLN A 20 10.02 31.46 79.65
N VAL A 21 9.27 31.96 78.66
CA VAL A 21 9.68 33.07 77.78
C VAL A 21 9.61 34.40 78.54
N GLN A 22 8.57 34.59 79.36
CA GLN A 22 8.45 35.78 80.23
C GLN A 22 9.54 35.84 81.31
N ASP A 23 9.87 34.69 81.91
CA ASP A 23 10.92 34.63 82.93
C ASP A 23 12.30 34.93 82.32
N ALA A 24 12.58 34.44 81.11
CA ALA A 24 13.82 34.73 80.37
C ALA A 24 13.96 36.22 79.97
N MET A 25 12.84 36.91 79.71
CA MET A 25 12.83 38.37 79.49
C MET A 25 13.06 39.16 80.77
N LYS A 26 12.54 38.68 81.91
CA LYS A 26 12.74 39.35 83.21
C LYS A 26 14.15 39.17 83.75
N SER A 27 14.81 38.06 83.44
CA SER A 27 16.15 37.75 83.92
C SER A 27 17.28 38.40 83.12
N SER A 28 17.01 38.95 81.93
CA SER A 28 18.03 39.55 81.06
C SER A 28 17.49 40.71 80.24
N ASP A 29 18.07 41.89 80.42
CA ASP A 29 17.74 43.09 79.65
C ASP A 29 18.02 42.91 78.14
N ALA A 30 19.01 42.10 77.78
CA ALA A 30 19.33 41.80 76.39
C ALA A 30 18.24 40.98 75.70
N ASN A 31 17.64 40.01 76.41
CA ASN A 31 16.54 39.19 75.91
C ASN A 31 15.25 40.00 75.78
N LYS A 32 15.00 40.91 76.73
CA LYS A 32 13.88 41.86 76.64
C LYS A 32 14.01 42.77 75.41
N LYS A 33 15.19 43.40 75.22
CA LYS A 33 15.44 44.25 74.05
C LYS A 33 15.27 43.50 72.74
N PHE A 34 15.78 42.27 72.67
CA PHE A 34 15.62 41.43 71.48
C PHE A 34 14.16 41.11 71.18
N ALA A 35 13.33 40.80 72.19
CA ALA A 35 11.90 40.56 71.99
C ALA A 35 11.16 41.82 71.50
N ASP A 36 11.49 42.98 72.07
CA ASP A 36 10.93 44.27 71.63
C ASP A 36 11.29 44.58 70.17
N ASP A 37 12.53 44.31 69.75
CA ASP A 37 13.00 44.52 68.37
C ASP A 37 12.24 43.62 67.37
N ILE A 38 11.97 42.36 67.73
CA ILE A 38 11.20 41.43 66.88
C ILE A 38 9.73 41.85 66.80
N LEU A 39 9.14 42.34 67.89
CA LEU A 39 7.76 42.86 67.89
C LEU A 39 7.61 44.14 67.06
N ASP A 40 8.60 45.04 67.10
CA ASP A 40 8.63 46.22 66.23
C ASP A 40 8.74 45.84 64.76
N LEU A 41 9.56 44.83 64.43
CA LEU A 41 9.66 44.29 63.08
C LEU A 41 8.32 43.72 62.59
N ASP A 42 7.63 42.92 63.41
CA ASP A 42 6.30 42.37 63.10
C ASP A 42 5.28 43.49 62.82
N ALA A 43 5.28 44.55 63.63
CA ALA A 43 4.40 45.70 63.43
C ALA A 43 4.69 46.44 62.11
N ARG A 44 5.97 46.60 61.75
CA ARG A 44 6.39 47.19 60.45
C ARG A 44 5.94 46.33 59.28
N LEU A 45 6.07 45.00 59.38
CA LEU A 45 5.62 44.06 58.35
C LEU A 45 4.10 44.12 58.17
N ALA A 46 3.33 44.10 59.26
CA ALA A 46 1.87 44.21 59.21
C ALA A 46 1.42 45.51 58.52
N LYS A 47 2.09 46.63 58.82
CA LYS A 47 1.83 47.92 58.16
C LYS A 47 2.17 47.87 56.66
N ALA A 48 3.27 47.25 56.28
CA ALA A 48 3.68 47.11 54.88
C ALA A 48 2.73 46.20 54.08
N MET A 49 2.14 45.18 54.71
CA MET A 49 1.16 44.29 54.09
C MET A 49 -0.23 44.92 53.95
N THR A 50 -0.50 46.03 54.65
CA THR A 50 -1.75 46.77 54.54
C THR A 50 -1.70 47.68 53.31
N VAL A 51 -1.70 47.06 52.13
CA VAL A 51 -1.76 47.76 50.84
C VAL A 51 -3.24 47.99 50.50
N PRO A 52 -3.68 49.24 50.23
CA PRO A 52 -5.05 49.50 49.84
C PRO A 52 -5.36 48.81 48.50
N VAL A 53 -6.52 48.18 48.42
CA VAL A 53 -7.01 47.60 47.18
C VAL A 53 -7.49 48.74 46.28
N PRO A 54 -7.04 48.84 45.02
CA PRO A 54 -7.55 49.84 44.08
C PRO A 54 -9.05 49.64 43.81
N ASP A 55 -9.82 50.72 43.75
CA ASP A 55 -11.28 50.67 43.52
C ASP A 55 -11.65 50.00 42.18
N ASP A 56 -10.79 50.13 41.17
CA ASP A 56 -10.96 49.58 39.81
C ASP A 56 -10.47 48.11 39.68
N LEU A 57 -10.05 47.45 40.77
CA LEU A 57 -9.51 46.08 40.67
C LEU A 57 -10.55 45.07 40.16
N ALA A 58 -11.80 45.18 40.63
CA ALA A 58 -12.88 44.29 40.21
C ALA A 58 -13.18 44.42 38.72
N ASP A 59 -13.26 45.66 38.23
CA ASP A 59 -13.53 45.96 36.83
C ASP A 59 -12.37 45.51 35.93
N ARG A 60 -11.11 45.70 36.35
CA ARG A 60 -9.93 45.19 35.63
C ARG A 60 -9.88 43.67 35.54
N ILE A 61 -10.29 42.96 36.60
CA ILE A 61 -10.37 41.48 36.59
C ILE A 61 -11.45 41.04 35.59
N LEU A 62 -12.63 41.65 35.64
CA LEU A 62 -13.74 41.32 34.74
C LEU A 62 -13.39 41.62 33.28
N PHE A 63 -12.70 42.73 33.04
CA PHE A 63 -12.20 43.12 31.72
C PHE A 63 -11.17 42.12 31.20
N ASN A 64 -10.17 41.71 32.00
CA ASN A 64 -9.16 40.73 31.57
C ASN A 64 -9.73 39.31 31.38
N GLN A 65 -10.79 38.93 32.10
CA GLN A 65 -11.50 37.67 31.87
C GLN A 65 -12.28 37.67 30.56
N SER A 66 -12.93 38.79 30.22
CA SER A 66 -13.67 38.93 28.96
C SER A 66 -12.77 39.15 27.74
N SER A 67 -11.55 39.65 27.94
CA SER A 67 -10.58 39.93 26.86
C SER A 67 -9.47 38.88 26.72
N SER A 68 -9.47 37.82 27.54
CA SER A 68 -8.65 36.64 27.27
C SER A 68 -9.14 36.03 25.95
N PRO A 69 -8.33 36.00 24.87
CA PRO A 69 -8.72 35.26 23.68
C PRO A 69 -8.85 33.81 24.10
N ASP A 70 -10.05 33.27 23.94
CA ASP A 70 -10.36 31.87 24.17
C ASP A 70 -9.44 31.05 23.25
N ASN A 71 -8.25 30.68 23.73
CA ASN A 71 -7.32 29.75 23.07
C ASN A 71 -7.91 28.32 23.04
N VAL A 72 -9.18 28.16 23.39
CA VAL A 72 -9.98 27.00 23.07
C VAL A 72 -10.34 27.09 21.60
N VAL A 73 -9.47 26.51 20.76
CA VAL A 73 -9.81 26.18 19.37
C VAL A 73 -10.99 25.21 19.40
N ARG A 74 -12.21 25.73 19.43
CA ARG A 74 -13.43 24.93 19.24
C ARG A 74 -13.42 24.49 17.79
N PRO A 75 -13.21 23.20 17.48
CA PRO A 75 -13.15 22.76 16.10
C PRO A 75 -14.54 22.98 15.50
N ASN A 76 -14.64 23.99 14.63
CA ASN A 76 -15.87 24.28 13.91
C ASN A 76 -16.32 23.03 13.14
N PHE A 77 -17.62 22.76 13.10
CA PHE A 77 -18.17 21.53 12.49
C PHE A 77 -17.63 21.31 11.06
N ALA A 78 -17.43 22.39 10.30
CA ALA A 78 -16.81 22.37 8.98
C ALA A 78 -15.37 21.80 8.97
N LYS A 79 -14.53 22.11 9.96
CA LYS A 79 -13.17 21.56 10.07
C LYS A 79 -13.18 20.08 10.45
N ARG A 80 -14.14 19.64 11.30
CA ARG A 80 -14.36 18.21 11.59
C ARG A 80 -14.86 17.45 10.38
N ALA A 81 -15.83 18.00 9.65
CA ALA A 81 -16.35 17.40 8.43
C ALA A 81 -15.27 17.29 7.35
N MET A 82 -14.42 18.32 7.20
CA MET A 82 -13.30 18.30 6.25
C MET A 82 -12.25 17.25 6.62
N ALA A 83 -11.88 17.13 7.90
CA ALA A 83 -10.96 16.08 8.35
C ALA A 83 -11.54 14.67 8.11
N MET A 84 -12.85 14.50 8.32
CA MET A 84 -13.54 13.24 8.08
C MET A 84 -13.60 12.90 6.58
N ALA A 85 -13.93 13.88 5.73
CA ALA A 85 -13.89 13.71 4.28
C ALA A 85 -12.48 13.37 3.78
N ALA A 86 -11.44 14.01 4.32
CA ALA A 86 -10.05 13.71 3.98
C ALA A 86 -9.65 12.28 4.36
N SER A 87 -10.06 11.80 5.54
CA SER A 87 -9.81 10.41 5.95
C SER A 87 -10.50 9.38 5.05
N ILE A 88 -11.76 9.65 4.65
CA ILE A 88 -12.51 8.79 3.74
C ILE A 88 -11.83 8.78 2.36
N ALA A 89 -11.48 9.95 1.82
CA ALA A 89 -10.76 10.06 0.56
C ALA A 89 -9.39 9.36 0.59
N PHE A 90 -8.67 9.43 1.71
CA PHE A 90 -7.38 8.76 1.88
C PHE A 90 -7.52 7.23 1.91
N VAL A 91 -8.53 6.70 2.61
CA VAL A 91 -8.81 5.25 2.63
C VAL A 91 -9.21 4.75 1.24
N PHE A 92 -10.09 5.45 0.53
CA PHE A 92 -10.43 5.09 -0.85
C PHE A 92 -9.24 5.24 -1.80
N GLY A 93 -8.41 6.28 -1.64
CA GLY A 93 -7.19 6.46 -2.41
C GLY A 93 -6.19 5.33 -2.19
N LEU A 94 -6.00 4.89 -0.95
CA LEU A 94 -5.16 3.72 -0.64
C LEU A 94 -5.75 2.42 -1.17
N LEU A 95 -7.07 2.22 -1.06
CA LEU A 95 -7.74 1.03 -1.61
C LEU A 95 -7.57 0.97 -3.13
N VAL A 96 -7.79 2.08 -3.83
CA VAL A 96 -7.64 2.14 -5.29
C VAL A 96 -6.17 2.01 -5.70
N GLY A 97 -5.24 2.58 -4.93
CA GLY A 97 -3.80 2.54 -5.24
C GLY A 97 -3.09 1.24 -4.88
N GLN A 98 -3.55 0.50 -3.86
CA GLN A 98 -2.93 -0.77 -3.41
C GLN A 98 -3.57 -2.00 -4.05
N ILE A 99 -4.85 -1.92 -4.45
CA ILE A 99 -5.50 -3.01 -5.17
C ILE A 99 -5.09 -2.90 -6.64
N ASN A 100 -4.37 -3.90 -7.14
CA ASN A 100 -4.07 -4.02 -8.55
C ASN A 100 -5.36 -4.36 -9.33
N TRP A 101 -6.12 -3.32 -9.68
CA TRP A 101 -7.34 -3.40 -10.50
C TRP A 101 -7.10 -4.03 -11.88
N GLY A 102 -5.84 -4.19 -12.29
CA GLY A 102 -5.45 -4.90 -13.50
C GLY A 102 -6.07 -6.29 -13.59
N ASN A 103 -6.07 -7.08 -12.52
CA ASN A 103 -6.63 -8.45 -12.57
C ASN A 103 -8.16 -8.53 -12.49
N LEU A 104 -8.86 -7.44 -12.12
CA LEU A 104 -10.31 -7.43 -11.97
C LEU A 104 -11.02 -6.74 -13.16
N VAL A 105 -10.33 -5.81 -13.83
CA VAL A 105 -10.88 -5.02 -14.95
C VAL A 105 -10.23 -5.43 -16.28
N VAL A 106 -8.99 -5.90 -16.28
CA VAL A 106 -8.32 -6.41 -17.48
C VAL A 106 -8.41 -7.93 -17.42
N SER A 107 -9.07 -8.51 -18.42
CA SER A 107 -9.07 -9.96 -18.58
C SER A 107 -7.61 -10.44 -18.56
N PRO A 108 -7.29 -11.55 -17.86
CA PRO A 108 -5.92 -12.06 -17.77
C PRO A 108 -5.29 -12.05 -19.17
N ALA A 109 -4.01 -11.70 -19.30
CA ALA A 109 -3.33 -11.73 -20.60
C ALA A 109 -3.55 -13.09 -21.31
N GLN A 110 -3.73 -14.17 -20.53
CA GLN A 110 -4.07 -15.51 -20.97
C GLN A 110 -5.47 -15.61 -21.61
N ALA A 111 -6.47 -14.97 -21.00
CA ALA A 111 -7.80 -14.84 -21.62
C ALA A 111 -7.71 -14.04 -22.93
N SER A 112 -6.86 -13.02 -22.99
CA SER A 112 -6.63 -12.30 -24.26
C SER A 112 -5.94 -13.16 -25.33
N LEU A 113 -5.02 -14.05 -24.95
CA LEU A 113 -4.33 -14.97 -25.86
C LEU A 113 -5.27 -16.06 -26.39
N ALA A 114 -6.05 -16.68 -25.51
CA ALA A 114 -7.06 -17.68 -25.87
C ALA A 114 -8.10 -17.08 -26.83
N ASP A 115 -8.64 -15.91 -26.49
CA ASP A 115 -9.63 -15.20 -27.30
C ASP A 115 -9.09 -14.85 -28.68
N MET A 116 -7.84 -14.38 -28.74
CA MET A 116 -7.17 -14.03 -29.98
C MET A 116 -6.88 -15.24 -30.86
N ALA A 117 -6.45 -16.36 -30.28
CA ALA A 117 -6.19 -17.60 -31.01
C ALA A 117 -7.47 -18.18 -31.61
N VAL A 118 -8.53 -18.28 -30.79
CA VAL A 118 -9.86 -18.77 -31.21
C VAL A 118 -10.41 -17.89 -32.33
N LYS A 119 -10.34 -16.57 -32.18
CA LYS A 119 -10.79 -15.62 -33.21
C LYS A 119 -10.01 -15.79 -34.50
N HIS A 120 -8.69 -15.93 -34.45
CA HIS A 120 -7.87 -16.17 -35.65
C HIS A 120 -8.28 -17.46 -36.37
N VAL A 121 -8.45 -18.56 -35.63
CA VAL A 121 -8.85 -19.83 -36.23
C VAL A 121 -10.20 -19.72 -36.92
N ILE A 122 -11.19 -19.08 -36.28
CA ILE A 122 -12.52 -18.90 -36.87
C ILE A 122 -12.45 -18.03 -38.12
N ASP A 123 -11.79 -16.87 -38.05
CA ASP A 123 -11.71 -15.92 -39.15
C ASP A 123 -10.91 -16.48 -40.35
N GLU A 124 -9.92 -17.36 -40.10
CA GLU A 124 -9.05 -17.94 -41.13
C GLU A 124 -9.50 -19.33 -41.62
N SER A 125 -10.46 -19.98 -40.95
CA SER A 125 -10.93 -21.34 -41.27
C SER A 125 -11.25 -21.56 -42.75
N ALA A 126 -12.05 -20.67 -43.35
CA ALA A 126 -12.44 -20.75 -44.75
C ALA A 126 -11.26 -20.65 -45.74
N PHE A 127 -10.17 -20.00 -45.34
CA PHE A 127 -8.96 -19.92 -46.15
C PHE A 127 -8.14 -21.20 -46.04
N VAL A 128 -7.89 -21.71 -44.83
CA VAL A 128 -7.01 -22.87 -44.61
C VAL A 128 -7.68 -24.20 -44.93
N ASP A 129 -9.01 -24.25 -45.03
CA ASP A 129 -9.75 -25.48 -45.35
C ASP A 129 -9.31 -26.11 -46.67
N ASN A 130 -9.03 -25.29 -47.69
CA ASN A 130 -8.69 -25.75 -49.04
C ASN A 130 -7.19 -25.62 -49.37
N VAL A 131 -6.36 -25.22 -48.41
CA VAL A 131 -4.92 -25.01 -48.61
C VAL A 131 -4.16 -26.25 -48.14
N ASP A 132 -3.23 -26.71 -48.99
CA ASP A 132 -2.23 -27.71 -48.65
C ASP A 132 -0.91 -27.33 -49.33
N GLU A 133 -0.06 -26.61 -48.59
CA GLU A 133 1.25 -26.17 -49.05
C GLU A 133 2.32 -27.26 -48.94
N GLN A 134 1.99 -28.43 -48.37
CA GLN A 134 2.91 -29.54 -48.13
C GLN A 134 4.22 -29.09 -47.49
N VAL A 135 4.09 -28.39 -46.36
CA VAL A 135 5.21 -27.69 -45.73
C VAL A 135 6.26 -28.69 -45.23
N SER A 136 7.52 -28.47 -45.62
CA SER A 136 8.64 -29.31 -45.20
C SER A 136 9.16 -28.92 -43.80
N SER A 137 9.83 -29.86 -43.13
CA SER A 137 10.50 -29.57 -41.84
C SER A 137 11.56 -28.46 -41.93
N THR A 138 12.18 -28.27 -43.10
CA THR A 138 13.14 -27.18 -43.32
C THR A 138 12.46 -25.82 -43.34
N GLN A 139 11.25 -25.71 -43.92
CA GLN A 139 10.45 -24.49 -43.90
C GLN A 139 9.96 -24.15 -42.50
N ILE A 140 9.55 -25.15 -41.71
CA ILE A 140 9.18 -24.98 -40.30
C ILE A 140 10.32 -24.33 -39.53
N ASN A 141 11.51 -24.93 -39.58
CA ASN A 141 12.67 -24.38 -38.89
C ASN A 141 13.05 -22.97 -39.37
N ALA A 142 12.97 -22.70 -40.68
CA ALA A 142 13.22 -21.35 -41.21
C ALA A 142 12.24 -20.30 -40.67
N LYS A 143 10.96 -20.66 -40.50
CA LYS A 143 9.93 -19.77 -39.94
C LYS A 143 10.02 -19.64 -38.42
N MET A 144 10.64 -20.58 -37.72
CA MET A 144 10.82 -20.52 -36.26
C MET A 144 12.02 -19.65 -35.82
N GLN A 145 13.01 -19.45 -36.71
CA GLN A 145 14.23 -18.66 -36.44
C GLN A 145 13.98 -17.26 -35.83
N PRO A 146 13.02 -16.44 -36.29
CA PRO A 146 12.78 -15.10 -35.71
C PRO A 146 12.34 -15.15 -34.23
N PHE A 147 11.86 -16.30 -33.75
CA PHE A 147 11.46 -16.51 -32.37
C PHE A 147 12.59 -17.10 -31.52
N ALA A 148 13.80 -17.26 -32.08
CA ALA A 148 14.96 -17.90 -31.44
C ALA A 148 14.70 -19.35 -31.02
N TYR A 149 13.87 -20.08 -31.78
CA TYR A 149 13.59 -21.49 -31.56
C TYR A 149 13.77 -22.29 -32.85
N HIS A 150 14.05 -23.58 -32.70
CA HIS A 150 14.04 -24.57 -33.77
C HIS A 150 13.42 -25.87 -33.27
N MET A 151 13.01 -26.72 -34.21
CA MET A 151 12.66 -28.11 -33.94
C MET A 151 13.88 -29.02 -34.06
N ASP A 152 14.12 -29.81 -33.01
CA ASP A 152 15.21 -30.79 -32.93
C ASP A 152 14.97 -32.04 -33.81
N SER A 153 13.70 -32.31 -34.12
CA SER A 153 13.28 -33.46 -34.93
C SER A 153 12.26 -33.07 -36.00
N ALA A 154 12.06 -33.95 -36.98
CA ALA A 154 11.03 -33.77 -37.99
C ALA A 154 9.63 -33.63 -37.35
N PHE A 155 8.85 -32.66 -37.82
CA PHE A 155 7.51 -32.44 -37.28
C PHE A 155 6.63 -33.67 -37.57
N PRO A 156 5.96 -34.25 -36.56
CA PRO A 156 5.36 -35.59 -36.69
C PRO A 156 4.01 -35.61 -37.40
N TYR A 157 3.47 -34.46 -37.80
CA TYR A 157 2.16 -34.34 -38.44
C TYR A 157 2.28 -33.72 -39.83
N HIS A 158 1.29 -33.98 -40.69
CA HIS A 158 1.20 -33.30 -41.99
C HIS A 158 0.82 -31.84 -41.79
N VAL A 159 1.60 -30.92 -42.36
CA VAL A 159 1.41 -29.47 -42.20
C VAL A 159 0.81 -28.90 -43.48
N TYR A 160 -0.41 -28.39 -43.36
CA TYR A 160 -1.17 -27.80 -44.46
C TYR A 160 -0.76 -26.37 -44.76
N TYR A 161 -0.41 -25.61 -43.71
CA TYR A 161 -0.14 -24.19 -43.82
C TYR A 161 0.88 -23.75 -42.77
N LEU A 162 1.81 -22.87 -43.16
CA LEU A 162 2.81 -22.30 -42.27
C LEU A 162 3.16 -20.86 -42.68
N ASN A 163 2.83 -19.90 -41.82
CA ASN A 163 3.21 -18.53 -42.06
C ASN A 163 3.46 -17.72 -40.77
N HIS A 164 3.80 -16.45 -40.93
CA HIS A 164 3.84 -15.48 -39.85
C HIS A 164 2.58 -14.61 -39.93
N CYS A 165 1.83 -14.55 -38.84
CA CYS A 165 0.65 -13.71 -38.73
C CYS A 165 0.82 -12.70 -37.58
N GLY A 166 0.14 -11.56 -37.70
CA GLY A 166 0.06 -10.61 -36.60
C GLY A 166 -0.79 -11.20 -35.47
N PHE A 167 -0.25 -11.23 -34.26
CA PHE A 167 -0.89 -11.78 -33.07
C PHE A 167 -0.91 -10.70 -31.98
N GLY A 168 -1.93 -9.84 -32.07
CA GLY A 168 -2.12 -8.72 -31.14
C GLY A 168 -1.13 -7.60 -31.41
N HIS A 169 -0.15 -7.42 -30.52
CA HIS A 169 0.95 -6.46 -30.67
C HIS A 169 2.29 -7.14 -31.01
N SER A 170 2.28 -8.47 -31.17
CA SER A 170 3.44 -9.27 -31.54
C SER A 170 3.17 -10.02 -32.85
N ASN A 171 4.18 -10.71 -33.36
CA ASN A 171 4.00 -11.69 -34.43
C ASN A 171 3.89 -13.09 -33.82
N ALA A 172 3.29 -14.01 -34.57
CA ALA A 172 3.30 -15.43 -34.25
C ALA A 172 3.65 -16.27 -35.48
N VAL A 173 4.33 -17.39 -35.26
CA VAL A 173 4.30 -18.49 -36.23
C VAL A 173 2.91 -19.10 -36.17
N HIS A 174 2.18 -19.04 -37.27
CA HIS A 174 0.89 -19.68 -37.45
C HIS A 174 1.11 -20.95 -38.29
N MET A 175 0.79 -22.11 -37.72
CA MET A 175 0.91 -23.40 -38.39
C MET A 175 -0.39 -24.19 -38.24
N VAL A 176 -0.89 -24.76 -39.34
CA VAL A 176 -2.06 -25.66 -39.32
C VAL A 176 -1.65 -27.03 -39.79
N PHE A 177 -1.95 -28.05 -38.99
CA PHE A 177 -1.54 -29.43 -39.24
C PHE A 177 -2.63 -30.44 -38.90
N GLN A 178 -2.46 -31.67 -39.38
CA GLN A 178 -3.41 -32.76 -39.14
C GLN A 178 -3.28 -33.29 -37.70
N GLY A 179 -4.33 -33.13 -36.90
CA GLY A 179 -4.50 -33.80 -35.61
C GLY A 179 -5.23 -35.14 -35.73
N ASP A 180 -5.62 -35.70 -34.59
CA ASP A 180 -6.27 -37.01 -34.48
C ASP A 180 -7.74 -36.95 -34.94
N LYS A 181 -8.47 -35.87 -34.64
CA LYS A 181 -9.89 -35.69 -35.01
C LYS A 181 -10.11 -34.67 -36.12
N GLY A 182 -9.19 -33.73 -36.30
CA GLY A 182 -9.35 -32.64 -37.25
C GLY A 182 -8.07 -31.84 -37.42
N LYS A 183 -8.16 -30.71 -38.12
CA LYS A 183 -7.03 -29.78 -38.25
C LYS A 183 -6.80 -29.09 -36.91
N VAL A 184 -5.54 -29.02 -36.49
CA VAL A 184 -5.10 -28.33 -35.28
C VAL A 184 -4.25 -27.14 -35.70
N THR A 185 -4.53 -26.00 -35.09
CA THR A 185 -3.81 -24.76 -35.31
C THR A 185 -2.85 -24.52 -34.15
N LEU A 186 -1.62 -24.16 -34.48
CA LEU A 186 -0.56 -23.81 -33.55
C LEU A 186 -0.10 -22.39 -33.78
N PHE A 187 -0.01 -21.64 -32.69
CA PHE A 187 0.63 -20.34 -32.63
C PHE A 187 1.85 -20.40 -31.71
N LEU A 188 3.00 -19.97 -32.19
CA LEU A 188 4.15 -19.66 -31.34
C LEU A 188 4.35 -18.15 -31.33
N THR A 189 4.18 -17.52 -30.17
CA THR A 189 4.27 -16.06 -30.02
C THR A 189 5.27 -15.64 -28.96
N GLY A 190 5.91 -14.48 -29.14
CA GLY A 190 6.82 -13.85 -28.18
C GLY A 190 6.15 -13.25 -26.94
N LEU A 191 4.91 -13.61 -26.66
CA LEU A 191 4.17 -13.19 -25.47
C LEU A 191 4.27 -14.29 -24.41
N PRO A 192 4.97 -14.09 -23.30
CA PRO A 192 5.15 -15.14 -22.29
C PRO A 192 3.88 -15.35 -21.45
N ALA A 193 3.49 -16.61 -21.27
CA ALA A 193 2.45 -17.03 -20.35
C ALA A 193 3.08 -17.48 -19.01
N PRO A 194 2.48 -17.15 -17.85
CA PRO A 194 3.05 -17.49 -16.55
C PRO A 194 2.88 -18.96 -16.17
N LYS A 195 1.89 -19.65 -16.76
CA LYS A 195 1.59 -21.06 -16.47
C LYS A 195 0.88 -21.71 -17.66
N GLN A 196 0.90 -23.03 -17.70
CA GLN A 196 0.07 -23.82 -18.59
C GLN A 196 -1.42 -23.59 -18.26
N GLU A 197 -2.24 -23.40 -19.29
CA GLU A 197 -3.68 -23.21 -19.14
C GLU A 197 -4.43 -23.83 -20.33
N SER A 198 -5.40 -24.68 -20.02
CA SER A 198 -6.35 -25.20 -21.02
C SER A 198 -7.61 -24.35 -21.03
N PHE A 199 -8.17 -24.14 -22.21
CA PHE A 199 -9.40 -23.37 -22.39
C PHE A 199 -10.34 -24.08 -23.36
N GLU A 200 -11.64 -23.87 -23.17
CA GLU A 200 -12.67 -24.23 -24.14
C GLU A 200 -13.48 -22.99 -24.48
N LYS A 201 -13.55 -22.64 -25.76
CA LYS A 201 -14.23 -21.43 -26.22
C LYS A 201 -14.76 -21.58 -27.64
N ASP A 202 -15.97 -21.08 -27.89
CA ASP A 202 -16.65 -21.11 -29.19
C ASP A 202 -16.69 -22.51 -29.84
N GLY A 203 -16.79 -23.56 -29.02
CA GLY A 203 -16.82 -24.96 -29.47
C GLY A 203 -15.45 -25.54 -29.82
N MET A 204 -14.35 -24.82 -29.56
CA MET A 204 -12.99 -25.28 -29.74
C MET A 204 -12.31 -25.54 -28.39
N SER A 205 -11.37 -26.48 -28.40
CA SER A 205 -10.53 -26.81 -27.25
C SER A 205 -9.11 -26.32 -27.53
N GLY A 206 -8.48 -25.67 -26.55
CA GLY A 206 -7.14 -25.14 -26.71
C GLY A 206 -6.30 -25.22 -25.45
N VAL A 207 -4.99 -25.06 -25.62
CA VAL A 207 -4.01 -25.05 -24.54
C VAL A 207 -2.94 -24.01 -24.81
N ILE A 208 -2.54 -23.29 -23.76
CA ILE A 208 -1.42 -22.37 -23.74
C ILE A 208 -0.31 -23.04 -22.92
N GLU A 209 0.83 -23.30 -23.55
CA GLU A 209 2.01 -23.90 -22.97
C GLU A 209 3.17 -22.87 -22.98
N PRO A 210 3.71 -22.49 -21.82
CA PRO A 210 4.84 -21.55 -21.77
C PRO A 210 6.16 -22.23 -22.18
N ILE A 211 6.89 -21.62 -23.12
CA ILE A 211 8.20 -22.09 -23.60
C ILE A 211 9.20 -20.94 -23.47
N GLY A 212 9.95 -20.91 -22.36
CA GLY A 212 10.91 -19.84 -22.08
C GLY A 212 10.24 -18.47 -22.06
N ASN A 213 10.62 -17.60 -23.00
CA ASN A 213 10.02 -16.26 -23.16
C ASN A 213 8.91 -16.21 -24.23
N THR A 214 8.51 -17.36 -24.76
CA THR A 214 7.43 -17.49 -25.75
C THR A 214 6.27 -18.30 -25.16
N SER A 215 5.12 -18.23 -25.81
CA SER A 215 4.00 -19.13 -25.56
C SER A 215 3.65 -19.90 -26.81
N LEU A 216 3.46 -21.20 -26.62
CA LEU A 216 2.90 -22.11 -27.59
C LEU A 216 1.40 -22.24 -27.31
N ILE A 217 0.57 -21.92 -28.30
CA ILE A 217 -0.88 -21.98 -28.18
C ILE A 217 -1.37 -22.98 -29.21
N LEU A 218 -2.10 -24.01 -28.80
CA LEU A 218 -2.78 -24.93 -29.69
C LEU A 218 -4.28 -24.73 -29.60
N VAL A 219 -4.96 -24.77 -30.74
CA VAL A 219 -6.42 -24.72 -30.87
C VAL A 219 -6.85 -25.82 -31.82
N GLY A 220 -7.77 -26.66 -31.38
CA GLY A 220 -8.35 -27.74 -32.17
C GLY A 220 -9.85 -27.85 -31.95
N GLU A 221 -10.47 -28.75 -32.70
CA GLU A 221 -11.89 -29.06 -32.55
C GLU A 221 -12.19 -29.72 -31.20
N LYS A 222 -13.47 -29.67 -30.80
CA LYS A 222 -13.92 -30.22 -29.52
C LYS A 222 -13.57 -31.71 -29.39
N GLY A 223 -12.83 -32.02 -28.34
CA GLY A 223 -12.44 -33.39 -28.00
C GLY A 223 -11.12 -33.85 -28.63
N GLU A 224 -10.41 -33.00 -29.36
CA GLU A 224 -9.00 -33.19 -29.67
C GLU A 224 -8.17 -33.11 -28.37
N ASP A 225 -7.20 -34.00 -28.17
CA ASP A 225 -6.32 -33.95 -26.99
C ASP A 225 -5.15 -32.98 -27.22
N VAL A 226 -5.49 -31.70 -27.37
CA VAL A 226 -4.54 -30.61 -27.67
C VAL A 226 -3.44 -30.49 -26.61
N THR A 227 -3.73 -30.86 -25.35
CA THR A 227 -2.75 -30.85 -24.26
C THR A 227 -1.64 -31.87 -24.50
N LYS A 228 -1.96 -33.11 -24.87
CA LYS A 228 -0.94 -34.12 -25.21
C LYS A 228 -0.11 -33.72 -26.43
N ILE A 229 -0.75 -33.12 -27.43
CA ILE A 229 -0.06 -32.64 -28.63
C ILE A 229 0.91 -31.52 -28.26
N ALA A 230 0.47 -30.56 -27.44
CA ALA A 230 1.31 -29.46 -26.96
C ALA A 230 2.53 -29.97 -26.18
N GLU A 231 2.35 -30.90 -25.24
CA GLU A 231 3.46 -31.49 -24.48
C GLU A 231 4.48 -32.20 -25.38
N LYS A 232 4.01 -32.91 -26.41
CA LYS A 232 4.87 -33.59 -27.37
C LYS A 232 5.67 -32.57 -28.18
N ILE A 233 5.01 -31.55 -28.72
CA ILE A 233 5.64 -30.50 -29.52
C ILE A 233 6.62 -29.66 -28.70
N ALA A 234 6.24 -29.24 -27.49
CA ALA A 234 7.08 -28.45 -26.60
C ALA A 234 8.42 -29.14 -26.29
N LYS A 235 8.44 -30.48 -26.16
CA LYS A 235 9.68 -31.26 -25.96
C LYS A 235 10.63 -31.21 -27.15
N MET A 236 10.09 -31.02 -28.36
CA MET A 236 10.85 -30.96 -29.62
C MET A 236 11.35 -29.54 -29.94
N ILE A 237 10.76 -28.51 -29.33
CA ILE A 237 11.17 -27.12 -29.50
C ILE A 237 12.39 -26.84 -28.60
N LYS A 238 13.49 -26.40 -29.21
CA LYS A 238 14.74 -26.03 -28.54
C LYS A 238 15.13 -24.60 -28.86
N PRO A 239 15.74 -23.88 -27.91
CA PRO A 239 16.30 -22.56 -28.20
C PRO A 239 17.34 -22.69 -29.31
N ALA A 240 17.24 -21.82 -30.33
CA ALA A 240 18.29 -21.65 -31.33
C ALA A 240 19.50 -21.02 -30.63
N ALA A 241 20.66 -21.67 -30.77
CA ALA A 241 21.94 -21.21 -30.21
C ALA A 241 22.48 -19.99 -30.97
#